data_AF-A0A9E2EVS5-F1
#
_entry.id   AF-A0A9E2EVS5-F1
#
_cell.length_a   1.000
_cell.length_b   1.000
_cell.length_c   1.000
_cell.angle_alpha   90.00
_cell.angle_beta   90.00
_cell.angle_gamma   90.00
#
_symmetry.space_group_name_H-M   'P 1'
#
loop_
_entity.id
_entity.type
_entity.pdbx_description
1 polymer ?
#
loop_
_entity_poly.entity_id
_entity_poly.type
_entity_poly.pdbx_seq_one_letter_code
_entity_poly.pdbx_strand_id
1 'polypeptide(L)'
;AYAIQNYCESHGYGVVRELVGHGLGTKLHEAPEMPNYGRRGRGKKFVEGLVVAIEPMINMGTKRIKQLKDGWTIITADGQPSAHFEHNVAIVNGKPELLSTFQYIYEALGIESDEEDEFRQKKIQF
;
A
#
# COMPACT_ATOMS: atom_id res chain seq x y z
N ALA A 1 1.75 -5.32 -6.67
CA ALA A 1 3.08 -5.43 -7.30
C ALA A 1 3.14 -4.73 -8.67
N TYR A 2 3.02 -5.43 -9.82
CA TYR A 2 3.27 -4.85 -11.15
C TYR A 2 2.47 -3.57 -11.45
N ALA A 3 1.18 -3.52 -11.06
CA ALA A 3 0.32 -2.36 -11.31
C ALA A 3 0.88 -1.07 -10.68
N ILE A 4 1.28 -1.13 -9.41
CA ILE A 4 1.89 -0.01 -8.66
C ILE A 4 3.18 0.43 -9.36
N GLN A 5 4.10 -0.50 -9.61
CA GLN A 5 5.37 -0.20 -10.28
C GLN A 5 5.16 0.46 -11.64
N ASN A 6 4.33 -0.16 -12.49
CA ASN A 6 4.10 0.33 -13.84
C ASN A 6 3.52 1.74 -13.82
N TYR A 7 2.55 2.00 -12.94
CA TYR A 7 1.94 3.32 -12.79
C TYR A 7 2.95 4.36 -12.28
N CYS A 8 3.65 4.10 -11.17
CA CYS A 8 4.55 5.09 -10.57
C CYS A 8 5.79 5.35 -11.45
N GLU A 9 6.43 4.29 -11.97
CA GLU A 9 7.63 4.42 -12.81
C GLU A 9 7.29 5.10 -14.15
N SER A 10 6.06 4.96 -14.69
CA SER A 10 5.64 5.70 -15.90
C SER A 10 5.44 7.20 -15.68
N HIS A 11 5.26 7.62 -14.43
CA HIS A 11 5.15 9.03 -14.03
C HIS A 11 6.50 9.59 -13.53
N GLY A 12 7.59 8.84 -13.67
CA GLY A 12 8.93 9.28 -13.28
C GLY A 12 9.26 9.09 -11.80
N TYR A 13 8.42 8.40 -11.03
CA TYR A 13 8.63 8.17 -9.60
C TYR A 13 9.35 6.86 -9.30
N GLY A 14 10.11 6.83 -8.21
CA GLY A 14 10.84 5.66 -7.75
C GLY A 14 10.04 4.83 -6.76
N VAL A 15 9.79 3.55 -7.06
CA VAL A 15 9.14 2.62 -6.11
C VAL A 15 10.19 1.94 -5.23
N VAL A 16 10.12 2.20 -3.91
CA VAL A 16 11.00 1.57 -2.90
C VAL A 16 10.87 0.04 -2.96
N ARG A 17 11.99 -0.67 -2.80
CA ARG A 17 12.05 -2.13 -2.99
C ARG A 17 12.45 -2.91 -1.75
N GLU A 18 13.03 -2.22 -0.78
CA GLU A 18 13.53 -2.74 0.48
C GLU A 18 12.41 -2.86 1.53
N LEU A 19 11.33 -2.12 1.36
CA LEU A 19 10.14 -2.12 2.23
C LEU A 19 8.92 -2.53 1.40
N VAL A 20 8.10 -3.41 1.97
CA VAL A 20 7.02 -4.11 1.29
C VAL A 20 5.85 -4.28 2.23
N GLY A 21 4.66 -4.44 1.66
CA GLY A 21 3.51 -4.85 2.45
C GLY A 21 3.66 -6.24 3.02
N HIS A 22 2.71 -6.62 3.86
CA HIS A 22 2.74 -7.88 4.59
C HIS A 22 1.33 -8.47 4.73
N GLY A 23 1.25 -9.75 5.10
CA GLY A 23 0.02 -10.31 5.65
C GLY A 23 -0.20 -9.79 7.06
N LEU A 24 -1.45 -9.74 7.51
CA LEU A 24 -1.75 -9.37 8.89
C LEU A 24 -2.97 -10.14 9.41
N GLY A 25 -3.09 -10.19 10.73
CA GLY A 25 -4.19 -10.87 11.39
C GLY A 25 -4.07 -10.77 12.90
N THR A 26 -3.61 -11.85 13.54
CA THR A 26 -3.38 -11.85 14.99
C THR A 26 -2.09 -11.12 15.38
N LYS A 27 -1.13 -11.07 14.45
CA LYS A 27 0.10 -10.30 14.56
C LYS A 27 0.07 -9.16 13.54
N LEU A 28 0.81 -8.09 13.88
CA LEU A 28 0.95 -6.93 13.01
C LEU A 28 1.58 -7.32 11.66
N HIS A 29 2.70 -8.04 11.71
CA HIS A 29 3.40 -8.51 10.50
C HIS A 29 3.35 -10.04 10.42
N GLU A 30 2.71 -10.54 9.37
CA GLU A 30 2.62 -11.95 9.01
C GLU A 30 3.00 -12.15 7.53
N ALA A 31 3.22 -13.40 7.12
CA ALA A 31 3.37 -13.71 5.70
C ALA A 31 2.01 -13.56 4.97
N PRO A 32 1.99 -13.30 3.65
CA PRO A 32 3.14 -13.13 2.77
C PRO A 32 3.65 -11.69 2.71
N GLU A 33 4.91 -11.53 2.33
CA GLU A 33 5.42 -10.25 1.83
C GLU A 33 4.70 -9.86 0.53
N MET A 34 4.33 -8.58 0.44
CA MET A 34 3.56 -7.97 -0.63
C MET A 34 4.35 -6.82 -1.29
N PRO A 35 5.26 -7.14 -2.23
CA PRO A 35 6.09 -6.12 -2.85
C PRO A 35 5.27 -5.17 -3.73
N ASN A 36 5.69 -3.89 -3.70
CA ASN A 36 5.16 -2.82 -4.54
C ASN A 36 5.70 -2.85 -5.98
N TYR A 37 6.57 -3.82 -6.28
CA TYR A 37 7.21 -4.02 -7.57
C TYR A 37 7.14 -5.48 -8.00
N GLY A 38 7.21 -5.74 -9.30
CA GLY A 38 7.16 -7.11 -9.81
C GLY A 38 7.00 -7.22 -11.32
N ARG A 39 6.78 -8.44 -11.78
CA ARG A 39 6.51 -8.73 -13.20
C ARG A 39 5.05 -9.10 -13.36
N ARG A 40 4.43 -8.66 -14.46
CA ARG A 40 3.05 -9.04 -14.82
C ARG A 40 2.92 -10.56 -14.83
N GLY A 41 1.85 -11.08 -14.22
CA GLY A 41 1.58 -12.51 -14.13
C GLY A 41 2.44 -13.27 -13.10
N ARG A 42 3.25 -12.58 -12.29
CA ARG A 42 3.95 -13.17 -11.13
C ARG A 42 3.51 -12.53 -9.83
N GLY A 43 3.50 -13.33 -8.77
CA GLY A 43 3.14 -12.88 -7.43
C GLY A 43 2.49 -13.99 -6.62
N LYS A 44 2.11 -13.67 -5.38
CA LYS A 44 1.31 -14.56 -4.55
C LYS A 44 -0.11 -14.66 -5.12
N LYS A 45 -0.69 -15.85 -5.04
CA LYS A 45 -2.09 -16.06 -5.39
C LYS A 45 -2.95 -15.54 -4.25
N PHE A 46 -3.86 -14.62 -4.54
CA PHE A 46 -4.89 -14.21 -3.59
C PHE A 46 -5.89 -15.35 -3.42
N VAL A 47 -6.16 -15.70 -2.17
CA VAL A 47 -7.08 -16.75 -1.77
C VAL A 47 -8.04 -16.18 -0.74
N GLU A 48 -9.23 -16.78 -0.65
CA GLU A 48 -10.25 -16.42 0.32
C GLU A 48 -9.69 -16.36 1.75
N GLY A 49 -10.06 -15.31 2.49
CA GLY A 49 -9.62 -15.09 3.87
C GLY A 49 -8.21 -14.50 4.03
N LEU A 50 -7.46 -14.31 2.93
CA LEU A 50 -6.18 -13.61 2.99
C LEU A 50 -6.41 -12.14 3.35
N VAL A 51 -5.66 -11.64 4.33
CA VAL A 51 -5.63 -10.22 4.70
C VAL A 51 -4.21 -9.69 4.53
N VAL A 52 -4.07 -8.58 3.82
CA VAL A 52 -2.77 -7.97 3.51
C VAL A 52 -2.81 -6.45 3.62
N ALA A 53 -1.67 -5.88 4.00
CA ALA A 53 -1.35 -4.48 3.83
C ALA A 53 -0.84 -4.26 2.41
N ILE A 54 -1.49 -3.34 1.69
CA ILE A 54 -0.98 -2.80 0.43
C ILE A 54 -0.49 -1.39 0.75
N GLU A 55 0.83 -1.23 0.78
CA GLU A 55 1.45 -0.06 1.39
C GLU A 55 2.61 0.51 0.54
N PRO A 56 2.32 1.10 -0.63
CA PRO A 56 3.34 1.69 -1.49
C PRO A 56 4.10 2.84 -0.82
N MET A 57 5.42 2.81 -0.94
CA MET A 57 6.33 3.93 -0.63
C MET A 57 6.95 4.43 -1.93
N ILE A 58 6.60 5.65 -2.30
CA ILE A 58 6.90 6.23 -3.61
C ILE A 58 7.77 7.47 -3.43
N ASN A 59 8.97 7.42 -3.99
CA ASN A 59 9.93 8.51 -3.96
C ASN A 59 9.77 9.38 -5.20
N MET A 60 9.92 10.70 -5.03
CA MET A 60 9.90 11.66 -6.14
C MET A 60 11.04 11.41 -7.14
N GLY A 61 12.20 10.95 -6.66
CA GLY A 61 13.37 10.65 -7.48
C GLY A 61 13.73 9.18 -7.51
N THR A 62 14.90 8.85 -6.96
CA THR A 62 15.39 7.45 -6.96
C THR A 62 14.54 6.53 -6.09
N LYS A 63 14.40 5.27 -6.49
CA LYS A 63 13.84 4.20 -5.64
C LYS A 63 14.67 3.86 -4.40
N ARG A 64 15.94 4.28 -4.37
CA ARG A 64 16.89 3.91 -3.31
C ARG A 64 16.59 4.65 -2.01
N ILE A 65 16.77 3.97 -0.90
CA ILE A 65 16.63 4.52 0.46
C ILE A 65 17.95 4.44 1.24
N LYS A 66 17.99 5.10 2.40
CA LYS A 66 19.00 4.93 3.44
C LYS A 66 18.30 4.83 4.79
N GLN A 67 18.77 3.91 5.63
CA GLN A 67 18.39 3.86 7.04
C GLN A 67 19.34 4.73 7.86
N LEU A 68 18.81 5.54 8.75
CA LEU A 68 19.59 6.37 9.66
C LEU A 68 20.14 5.55 10.83
N LYS A 69 21.07 6.16 11.56
CA LYS A 69 21.78 5.51 12.68
C LYS A 69 20.88 5.19 13.88
N ASP A 70 19.68 5.77 13.95
CA ASP A 70 18.67 5.44 14.96
C ASP A 70 18.07 4.03 14.77
N GLY A 71 18.33 3.38 13.63
CA GLY A 71 17.85 2.03 13.33
C GLY A 71 16.41 1.97 12.85
N TRP A 72 15.74 3.10 12.63
CA TRP A 72 14.31 3.16 12.27
C TRP A 72 14.01 4.11 11.12
N THR A 73 14.56 5.32 11.13
CA THR A 73 14.20 6.34 10.16
C THR A 73 14.76 5.98 8.79
N ILE A 74 13.87 5.98 7.80
CA ILE A 74 14.20 5.74 6.39
C ILE A 74 14.07 7.05 5.65
N ILE A 75 15.13 7.42 4.92
CA ILE A 75 15.14 8.59 4.04
C ILE A 75 15.40 8.17 2.60
N THR A 76 14.98 8.99 1.65
CA THR A 76 15.34 8.83 0.25
C THR A 76 16.85 9.02 0.07
N ALA A 77 17.47 8.24 -0.83
CA ALA A 77 18.92 8.30 -1.00
C ALA A 77 19.41 9.62 -1.62
N ASP A 78 18.53 10.33 -2.33
CA ASP A 78 18.76 11.62 -3.00
C ASP A 78 18.17 12.82 -2.23
N GLY A 79 17.52 12.61 -1.08
CA GLY A 79 16.96 13.67 -0.25
C GLY A 79 15.67 14.31 -0.79
N GLN A 80 15.11 13.78 -1.88
CA GLN A 80 13.83 14.26 -2.41
C GLN A 80 12.64 13.72 -1.60
N PRO A 81 11.45 14.35 -1.67
CA PRO A 81 10.26 13.89 -0.97
C PRO A 81 9.88 12.43 -1.29
N SER A 82 9.25 11.79 -0.31
CA SER A 82 8.62 10.48 -0.44
C SER A 82 7.19 10.57 0.08
N ALA A 83 6.29 9.76 -0.48
CA ALA A 83 4.92 9.61 -0.03
C ALA A 83 4.64 8.14 0.25
N HIS A 84 3.81 7.89 1.26
CA HIS A 84 3.35 6.58 1.65
C HIS A 84 1.85 6.60 1.84
N PHE A 85 1.22 5.49 1.46
CA PHE A 85 -0.20 5.24 1.65
C PHE A 85 -0.36 3.77 1.99
N GLU A 86 -1.33 3.43 2.82
CA GLU A 86 -1.60 2.07 3.22
C GLU A 86 -3.10 1.80 3.33
N HIS A 87 -3.52 0.64 2.82
CA HIS A 87 -4.78 0.03 3.18
C HIS A 87 -4.60 -1.43 3.55
N ASN A 88 -5.37 -1.85 4.56
CA ASN A 88 -5.60 -3.26 4.88
C ASN A 88 -6.77 -3.79 4.05
N VAL A 89 -6.53 -4.88 3.32
CA VAL A 89 -7.47 -5.51 2.39
C VAL A 89 -7.66 -6.97 2.75
N ALA A 90 -8.92 -7.40 2.90
CA ALA A 90 -9.30 -8.80 2.98
C ALA A 90 -9.80 -9.32 1.62
N ILE A 91 -9.59 -10.61 1.35
CA ILE A 91 -10.30 -11.31 0.28
C ILE A 91 -11.53 -11.99 0.87
N VAL A 92 -12.71 -11.49 0.50
CA VAL A 92 -14.00 -11.98 0.97
C VAL A 92 -14.89 -12.29 -0.23
N ASN A 93 -15.42 -13.51 -0.29
CA ASN A 93 -16.19 -14.03 -1.43
C ASN A 93 -15.46 -13.86 -2.78
N GLY A 94 -14.14 -14.02 -2.78
CA GLY A 94 -13.28 -13.84 -3.96
C GLY A 94 -13.10 -12.39 -4.41
N LYS A 95 -13.54 -11.39 -3.61
CA LYS A 95 -13.41 -9.96 -3.91
C LYS A 95 -12.57 -9.25 -2.84
N PRO A 96 -11.85 -8.17 -3.19
CA PRO A 96 -11.19 -7.32 -2.20
C PRO A 96 -12.22 -6.55 -1.37
N GLU A 97 -11.99 -6.49 -0.07
CA GLU A 97 -12.76 -5.73 0.92
C GLU A 97 -11.80 -4.84 1.72
N LEU A 98 -12.05 -3.53 1.78
CA LEU A 98 -11.26 -2.59 2.58
C LEU A 98 -11.61 -2.69 4.07
N LEU A 99 -10.59 -2.91 4.91
CA LEU A 99 -10.70 -2.97 6.37
C LEU A 99 -10.29 -1.67 7.08
N SER A 100 -9.83 -0.68 6.31
CA SER A 100 -9.36 0.63 6.79
C SER A 100 -9.95 1.72 5.91
N THR A 101 -9.91 2.99 6.33
CA THR A 101 -10.55 4.10 5.59
C THR A 101 -9.82 5.42 5.75
N PHE A 102 -9.85 6.24 4.70
CA PHE A 102 -9.48 7.66 4.69
C PHE A 102 -10.70 8.59 4.83
N GLN A 103 -11.92 8.06 4.92
CA GLN A 103 -13.14 8.86 4.97
C GLN A 103 -13.12 9.92 6.09
N TYR A 104 -12.55 9.59 7.26
CA TYR A 104 -12.40 10.54 8.36
C TYR A 104 -11.50 11.74 8.00
N ILE A 105 -10.46 11.49 7.20
CA ILE A 105 -9.53 12.52 6.72
C ILE A 105 -10.24 13.37 5.66
N TYR A 106 -10.96 12.74 4.73
CA TYR A 106 -11.72 13.45 3.71
C TYR A 106 -12.81 14.33 4.30
N GLU A 107 -13.57 13.83 5.27
CA GLU A 107 -14.57 14.62 6.00
C GLU A 107 -13.93 15.83 6.70
N ALA A 108 -12.81 15.62 7.43
CA ALA A 108 -12.11 16.71 8.11
C ALA A 108 -11.54 17.77 7.16
N LEU A 109 -11.24 17.39 5.92
CA LEU A 109 -10.72 18.28 4.88
C LEU A 109 -11.82 18.85 3.95
N GLY A 110 -13.08 18.45 4.13
CA GLY A 110 -14.18 18.82 3.24
C GLY A 110 -14.03 18.28 1.81
N ILE A 111 -13.37 17.13 1.66
CA ILE A 111 -13.17 16.44 0.38
C ILE A 111 -14.30 15.44 0.18
N GLU A 112 -14.97 15.52 -0.97
CA GLU A 112 -15.90 14.47 -1.43
C GLU A 112 -15.11 13.44 -2.24
N SER A 113 -15.18 12.16 -1.85
CA SER A 113 -14.53 11.05 -2.54
C SER A 113 -15.41 9.79 -2.47
N ASP A 114 -15.44 9.03 -3.56
CA ASP A 114 -16.12 7.74 -3.70
C ASP A 114 -15.14 6.58 -3.94
N GLU A 115 -13.83 6.82 -3.81
CA GLU A 115 -12.78 5.87 -4.20
C GLU A 115 -12.81 4.54 -3.44
N GLU A 116 -13.39 4.52 -2.23
CA GLU A 116 -13.49 3.33 -1.39
C GLU A 116 -14.79 2.54 -1.62
N ASP A 117 -15.80 3.14 -2.26
CA ASP A 117 -17.15 2.58 -2.34
C ASP A 117 -17.19 1.24 -3.07
N GLU A 118 -16.37 1.06 -4.11
CA GLU A 118 -16.33 -0.19 -4.88
C GLU A 118 -15.71 -1.37 -4.12
N PHE A 119 -14.94 -1.09 -3.06
CA PHE A 119 -14.22 -2.08 -2.26
C PHE A 119 -14.87 -2.31 -0.89
N ARG A 120 -16.12 -1.88 -0.72
CA ARG A 120 -16.87 -2.02 0.53
C ARG A 120 -18.17 -2.81 0.31
N GLN A 121 -18.34 -3.88 1.06
CA GLN A 121 -19.62 -4.60 1.13
C GLN A 121 -20.68 -3.83 1.89
N LYS A 122 -20.27 -2.98 2.85
CA LYS A 122 -21.15 -2.12 3.63
C LYS A 122 -20.63 -0.70 3.59
N LYS A 123 -21.52 0.25 3.30
CA LYS A 123 -21.19 1.67 3.47
C LYS A 123 -20.79 1.92 4.91
N ILE A 124 -19.83 2.81 5.10
CA ILE A 124 -19.48 3.31 6.43
C ILE A 124 -20.72 4.07 6.92
N GLN A 125 -21.32 3.58 8.00
CA GLN A 125 -22.43 4.25 8.66
C GLN A 125 -21.85 5.11 9.78
N PHE A 126 -22.17 6.40 9.74
CA PHE A 126 -21.87 7.38 10.77
C PHE A 126 -23.15 7.76 11.50
#